data_AF-A0A356R6G3-F1
#
_entry.id   AF-A0A356R6G3-F1
#
_cell.length_a   1.000
_cell.length_b   1.000
_cell.length_c   1.000
_cell.angle_alpha   90.00
_cell.angle_beta   90.00
_cell.angle_gamma   90.00
#
_symmetry.space_group_name_H-M   'P 1'
#
loop_
_entity.id
_entity.type
_entity.pdbx_description
1 polymer ?
#
loop_
_entity_poly.entity_id
_entity_poly.type
_entity_poly.pdbx_seq_one_letter_code
_entity_poly.pdbx_strand_id
1 'polypeptide(L)'
;ISRQIWWGHQIPAWYCRTCNQEYLLKTSQSGEATAQNGTPSAQLTRSCFITSDAQPIVSRTPPQSCPTCGGTDLFQDPDVLDTWFSSALWPFSTLGWPENTEDLKTFYPTATLVTGLDILFFWVARMIMMGLKFTGKVPFHDVYIHALVRDAEGQKMSKSRGNVIDPLTKMRQYGTDALRFTLASMASPGRDIKLAEERIEGYRNFVTKLWNAARFIHLYAEGPRVLPSAELRPFPDRWILSRLNHTIREVTKAFEDYRFDQAAAALYQFIWHEYCDWF
;
A
#
# COMPACT_ATOMS: atom_id res chain seq x y z
N ILE A 1 -14.75 -8.41 -15.19
CA ILE A 1 -13.56 -8.92 -14.47
C ILE A 1 -12.56 -9.61 -15.38
N SER A 2 -12.98 -10.11 -16.55
CA SER A 2 -12.11 -10.71 -17.56
C SER A 2 -11.19 -9.70 -18.24
N ARG A 3 -9.97 -10.13 -18.60
CA ARG A 3 -8.97 -9.35 -19.33
C ARG A 3 -8.24 -10.21 -20.37
N GLN A 4 -8.16 -9.69 -21.60
CA GLN A 4 -7.40 -10.28 -22.70
C GLN A 4 -5.91 -9.89 -22.63
N ILE A 5 -5.25 -10.22 -21.52
CA ILE A 5 -3.81 -9.98 -21.28
C ILE A 5 -3.15 -11.28 -20.83
N TRP A 6 -1.82 -11.33 -20.87
CA TRP A 6 -1.09 -12.57 -20.56
C TRP A 6 -0.71 -12.72 -19.08
N TRP A 7 -0.69 -11.62 -18.33
CA TRP A 7 -0.28 -11.62 -16.92
C TRP A 7 -1.49 -11.45 -16.01
N GLY A 8 -1.75 -12.44 -15.18
CA GLY A 8 -2.84 -12.46 -14.22
C GLY A 8 -3.22 -13.88 -13.83
N HIS A 9 -4.17 -14.02 -12.91
CA HIS A 9 -4.74 -15.33 -12.56
C HIS A 9 -5.66 -15.79 -13.70
N GLN A 10 -5.35 -16.90 -14.35
CA GLN A 10 -6.23 -17.46 -15.38
C GLN A 10 -7.59 -17.79 -14.77
N ILE A 11 -8.67 -17.42 -15.48
CA ILE A 11 -10.03 -17.61 -14.96
C ILE A 11 -10.30 -19.13 -14.82
N PRO A 12 -10.78 -19.61 -13.66
CA PRO A 12 -11.05 -21.03 -13.41
C PRO A 12 -12.41 -21.45 -14.01
N ALA A 13 -12.65 -21.06 -15.26
CA ALA A 13 -13.84 -21.41 -16.03
C ALA A 13 -13.45 -22.25 -17.24
N TRP A 14 -14.18 -23.33 -17.47
CA TRP A 14 -13.93 -24.28 -18.54
C TRP A 14 -15.15 -24.39 -19.44
N TYR A 15 -14.97 -24.52 -20.74
CA TYR A 15 -16.07 -24.63 -21.69
C TYR A 15 -15.95 -25.91 -22.49
N CYS A 16 -17.05 -26.63 -22.63
CA CYS A 16 -17.14 -27.76 -23.55
C CYS A 16 -17.36 -27.23 -24.98
N ARG A 17 -16.50 -27.63 -25.91
CA ARG A 17 -16.59 -27.15 -27.30
C ARG A 17 -17.84 -27.64 -28.01
N THR A 18 -18.29 -28.86 -27.72
CA THR A 18 -19.51 -29.43 -28.30
C THR A 18 -20.75 -28.70 -27.80
N CYS A 19 -20.87 -28.47 -26.48
CA CYS A 19 -22.05 -27.80 -25.91
C CYS A 19 -22.10 -26.30 -26.21
N ASN A 20 -20.95 -25.66 -26.44
CA ASN A 20 -20.85 -24.22 -26.66
C ASN A 20 -20.51 -23.86 -28.11
N GLN A 21 -20.67 -24.78 -29.07
CA GLN A 21 -20.19 -24.58 -30.44
C GLN A 21 -20.67 -23.27 -31.08
N GLU A 22 -21.92 -22.87 -30.83
CA GLU A 22 -22.53 -21.64 -31.35
C GLU A 22 -22.07 -20.37 -30.61
N TYR A 23 -21.55 -20.52 -29.40
CA TYR A 23 -21.10 -19.44 -28.51
C TYR A 23 -19.58 -19.22 -28.54
N LEU A 24 -18.87 -20.06 -29.29
CA LEU A 24 -17.42 -20.01 -29.48
C LEU A 24 -17.09 -19.47 -30.87
N LEU A 25 -17.00 -18.16 -30.99
CA LEU A 25 -16.71 -17.50 -32.25
C LEU A 25 -15.21 -17.60 -32.54
N LYS A 26 -14.86 -18.18 -33.69
CA LYS A 26 -13.47 -18.17 -34.17
C LYS A 26 -13.13 -16.75 -34.62
N THR A 27 -12.06 -16.19 -34.08
CA THR A 27 -11.55 -14.89 -34.54
C THR A 27 -10.78 -15.15 -35.83
N SER A 28 -11.32 -14.69 -36.96
CA SER A 28 -10.62 -14.71 -38.25
C SER A 28 -9.47 -13.70 -38.20
N GLN A 29 -8.28 -14.13 -37.78
CA GLN A 29 -7.05 -13.43 -38.14
C GLN A 29 -6.26 -14.28 -39.13
N SER A 30 -6.46 -13.93 -40.38
CA SER A 30 -5.56 -14.16 -41.51
C SER A 30 -4.15 -13.65 -41.14
N GLY A 31 -3.27 -14.59 -40.83
CA GLY A 31 -1.85 -14.41 -40.69
C GLY A 31 -1.22 -15.78 -40.85
N GLU A 32 -1.03 -16.21 -42.10
CA GLU A 32 -0.35 -17.45 -42.44
C GLU A 32 1.09 -17.40 -41.90
N ALA A 33 1.30 -17.98 -40.73
CA ALA A 33 2.60 -18.50 -40.36
C ALA A 33 2.65 -19.95 -40.85
N THR A 34 3.27 -20.15 -42.02
CA THR A 34 3.55 -21.47 -42.56
C THR A 34 4.50 -22.22 -41.63
N ALA A 35 3.96 -23.17 -40.86
CA ALA A 35 4.76 -24.15 -40.15
C ALA A 35 5.25 -25.21 -41.14
N GLN A 36 6.53 -25.19 -41.47
CA GLN A 36 7.21 -26.35 -42.04
C GLN A 36 7.25 -27.45 -40.97
N ASN A 37 6.89 -28.68 -41.37
CA ASN A 37 6.94 -29.94 -40.61
C ASN A 37 5.66 -30.33 -39.84
N GLY A 38 4.66 -30.80 -40.58
CA GLY A 38 4.12 -32.18 -40.52
C GLY A 38 3.77 -32.84 -39.18
N THR A 39 3.63 -32.11 -38.08
CA THR A 39 3.19 -32.65 -36.78
C THR A 39 1.90 -31.91 -36.37
N PRO A 40 0.79 -32.61 -36.06
CA PRO A 40 -0.44 -31.96 -35.63
C PRO A 40 -0.26 -31.50 -34.17
N SER A 41 0.40 -30.34 -33.99
CA SER A 41 0.33 -29.60 -32.73
C SER A 41 -1.05 -28.96 -32.66
N ALA A 42 -1.91 -29.46 -31.76
CA ALA A 42 -3.19 -28.86 -31.41
C ALA A 42 -3.01 -27.55 -30.61
N GLN A 43 -2.11 -26.67 -31.03
CA GLN A 43 -1.98 -25.32 -30.49
C GLN A 43 -2.86 -24.39 -31.33
N LEU A 44 -4.17 -24.47 -31.08
CA LEU A 44 -5.10 -23.38 -31.40
C LEU A 44 -4.70 -22.18 -30.53
N THR A 45 -3.83 -21.36 -31.10
CA THR A 45 -3.43 -20.04 -30.62
C THR A 45 -4.66 -19.14 -30.47
N ARG A 46 -5.12 -18.96 -29.22
CA ARG A 46 -5.64 -17.71 -28.63
C ARG A 46 -6.74 -16.90 -29.36
N SER A 47 -7.43 -17.42 -30.35
CA SER A 47 -8.40 -16.65 -31.14
C SER A 47 -9.83 -17.22 -31.05
N CYS A 48 -10.35 -17.39 -29.83
CA CYS A 48 -11.77 -17.68 -29.63
C CYS A 48 -12.42 -16.60 -28.77
N PHE A 49 -13.45 -15.94 -29.31
CA PHE A 49 -14.31 -15.03 -28.57
C PHE A 49 -15.46 -15.84 -27.96
N ILE A 50 -15.61 -15.76 -26.64
CA ILE A 50 -16.63 -16.46 -25.87
C ILE A 50 -17.79 -15.48 -25.63
N THR A 51 -18.99 -15.81 -26.11
CA THR A 51 -20.16 -14.94 -25.90
C THR A 51 -20.70 -15.05 -24.47
N SER A 52 -21.52 -14.08 -24.04
CA SER A 52 -22.13 -14.06 -22.71
C SER A 52 -23.07 -15.24 -22.42
N ASP A 53 -23.56 -15.90 -23.46
CA ASP A 53 -24.52 -17.02 -23.36
C ASP A 53 -23.82 -18.38 -23.18
N ALA A 54 -22.50 -18.43 -23.39
CA ALA A 54 -21.71 -19.62 -23.15
C ALA A 54 -21.84 -20.08 -21.69
N GLN A 55 -21.94 -21.40 -21.49
CA GLN A 55 -22.11 -22.00 -20.17
C GLN A 55 -20.75 -22.48 -19.62
N PRO A 56 -20.18 -21.79 -18.61
CA PRO A 56 -18.92 -22.19 -18.01
C PRO A 56 -19.11 -23.31 -16.98
N ILE A 57 -18.15 -24.22 -16.97
CA ILE A 57 -17.91 -25.16 -15.88
C ILE A 57 -16.86 -24.50 -14.96
N VAL A 58 -17.29 -24.01 -13.80
CA VAL A 58 -16.39 -23.34 -12.85
C VAL A 58 -15.69 -24.39 -11.99
N SER A 59 -14.36 -24.48 -12.09
CA SER A 59 -13.58 -25.47 -11.34
C SER A 59 -12.14 -25.02 -11.15
N ARG A 60 -11.61 -25.20 -9.93
CA ARG A 60 -10.20 -24.91 -9.58
C ARG A 60 -9.22 -25.83 -10.30
N THR A 61 -9.63 -27.06 -10.58
CA THR A 61 -8.84 -28.06 -11.31
C THR A 61 -9.49 -28.39 -12.65
N PRO A 62 -8.73 -28.83 -13.66
CA PRO A 62 -9.29 -29.24 -14.94
C PRO A 62 -10.38 -30.31 -14.76
N PRO A 63 -11.64 -30.04 -15.16
CA PRO A 63 -12.70 -31.03 -15.15
C PRO A 63 -12.36 -32.16 -16.14
N GLN A 64 -12.70 -33.39 -15.77
CA GLN A 64 -12.41 -34.57 -16.61
C GLN A 64 -13.43 -34.75 -17.75
N SER A 65 -14.67 -34.32 -17.54
CA SER A 65 -15.75 -34.43 -18.51
C SER A 65 -16.77 -33.30 -18.37
N CYS A 66 -17.48 -33.01 -19.45
CA CYS A 66 -18.60 -32.07 -19.45
C CYS A 66 -19.77 -32.68 -18.65
N PRO A 67 -20.34 -31.98 -17.66
CA PRO A 67 -21.48 -32.48 -16.89
C PRO A 67 -22.77 -32.58 -17.74
N THR A 68 -22.84 -31.88 -18.88
CA THR A 68 -24.02 -31.85 -19.74
C THR A 68 -24.03 -32.96 -20.78
N CYS A 69 -22.90 -33.19 -21.47
CA CYS A 69 -22.84 -34.15 -22.58
C CYS A 69 -21.89 -35.33 -22.34
N GLY A 70 -21.13 -35.35 -21.24
CA GLY A 70 -20.12 -36.37 -20.96
C GLY A 70 -18.84 -36.28 -21.81
N GLY A 71 -18.77 -35.36 -22.78
CA GLY A 71 -17.61 -35.18 -23.64
C GLY A 71 -16.37 -34.67 -22.89
N THR A 72 -15.19 -34.95 -23.43
CA THR A 72 -13.89 -34.61 -22.84
C THR A 72 -13.19 -33.42 -23.51
N ASP A 73 -13.76 -32.88 -24.59
CA ASP A 73 -13.24 -31.71 -25.31
C ASP A 73 -13.60 -30.42 -24.56
N LEU A 74 -12.82 -30.14 -23.52
CA LEU A 74 -12.92 -28.98 -22.65
C LEU A 74 -11.70 -28.08 -22.84
N PHE A 75 -11.89 -26.77 -22.77
CA PHE A 75 -10.79 -25.82 -22.69
C PHE A 75 -11.04 -24.78 -21.61
N GLN A 76 -9.99 -24.33 -20.95
CA GLN A 76 -10.07 -23.26 -19.97
C GLN A 76 -10.19 -21.91 -20.68
N ASP A 77 -10.95 -20.99 -20.09
CA ASP A 77 -11.01 -19.60 -20.52
C ASP A 77 -9.58 -19.05 -20.69
N PRO A 78 -9.23 -18.51 -21.88
CA PRO A 78 -7.88 -17.98 -22.13
C PRO A 78 -7.63 -16.64 -21.43
N ASP A 79 -8.68 -15.98 -20.93
CA ASP A 79 -8.56 -14.70 -20.23
C ASP A 79 -8.04 -14.86 -18.80
N VAL A 80 -7.55 -13.74 -18.26
CA VAL A 80 -7.13 -13.62 -16.87
C VAL A 80 -8.02 -12.65 -16.09
N LEU A 81 -8.02 -12.79 -14.78
CA LEU A 81 -8.70 -11.86 -13.87
C LEU A 81 -7.99 -10.50 -13.84
N ASP A 82 -8.79 -9.43 -13.83
CA ASP A 82 -8.36 -8.05 -13.60
C ASP A 82 -7.51 -7.93 -12.32
N THR A 83 -6.39 -7.21 -12.36
CA THR A 83 -5.51 -7.05 -11.19
C THR A 83 -6.26 -6.48 -9.98
N TRP A 84 -7.23 -5.59 -10.21
CA TRP A 84 -8.05 -5.05 -9.14
C TRP A 84 -9.02 -6.07 -8.52
N PHE A 85 -9.27 -7.21 -9.18
CA PHE A 85 -10.03 -8.31 -8.60
C PHE A 85 -9.22 -8.99 -7.50
N SER A 86 -7.97 -9.37 -7.76
CA SER A 86 -7.12 -9.99 -6.74
C SER A 86 -6.73 -9.00 -5.64
N SER A 87 -6.36 -7.77 -5.98
CA SER A 87 -6.02 -6.73 -4.99
C SER A 87 -7.20 -6.37 -4.06
N ALA A 88 -8.44 -6.56 -4.51
CA ALA A 88 -9.63 -6.34 -3.68
C ALA A 88 -9.81 -7.40 -2.58
N LEU A 89 -9.17 -8.57 -2.72
CA LEU A 89 -9.22 -9.64 -1.71
C LEU A 89 -8.14 -9.48 -0.62
N TRP A 90 -7.22 -8.53 -0.81
CA TRP A 90 -6.04 -8.33 0.05
C TRP A 90 -6.31 -8.35 1.56
N PRO A 91 -7.36 -7.68 2.10
CA PRO A 91 -7.54 -7.58 3.55
C PRO A 91 -7.76 -8.90 4.28
N PHE A 92 -8.14 -9.96 3.56
CA PHE A 92 -8.44 -11.27 4.15
C PHE A 92 -7.69 -12.41 3.45
N SER A 93 -7.36 -12.30 2.16
CA SER A 93 -6.58 -13.32 1.45
C SER A 93 -5.16 -13.44 1.99
N THR A 94 -4.59 -12.35 2.52
CA THR A 94 -3.27 -12.34 3.15
C THR A 94 -3.24 -13.02 4.52
N LEU A 95 -4.40 -13.19 5.14
CA LEU A 95 -4.57 -13.84 6.43
C LEU A 95 -4.94 -15.30 6.29
N GLY A 96 -4.90 -15.87 5.07
CA GLY A 96 -5.18 -17.28 4.81
C GLY A 96 -6.66 -17.58 4.50
N TRP A 97 -7.46 -16.59 4.11
CA TRP A 97 -8.73 -16.86 3.44
C TRP A 97 -8.48 -17.54 2.08
N PRO A 98 -9.29 -18.52 1.64
CA PRO A 98 -10.62 -18.90 2.14
C PRO A 98 -10.65 -19.82 3.36
N GLU A 99 -9.51 -20.28 3.85
CA GLU A 99 -9.43 -21.08 5.06
C GLU A 99 -9.74 -20.24 6.32
N ASN A 100 -10.29 -20.89 7.36
CA ASN A 100 -10.63 -20.22 8.62
C ASN A 100 -9.45 -20.26 9.61
N THR A 101 -8.36 -19.60 9.22
CA THR A 101 -7.11 -19.53 9.98
C THR A 101 -7.26 -18.70 11.26
N GLU A 102 -6.30 -18.84 12.17
CA GLU A 102 -6.27 -18.02 13.40
C GLU A 102 -5.94 -16.55 13.11
N ASP A 103 -5.09 -16.29 12.13
CA ASP A 103 -4.76 -14.94 11.68
C ASP A 103 -5.99 -14.21 11.14
N LEU A 104 -6.83 -14.90 10.35
CA LEU A 104 -8.07 -14.31 9.83
C LEU A 104 -9.04 -13.97 10.96
N LYS A 105 -9.13 -14.80 12.01
CA LYS A 105 -10.00 -14.50 13.17
C LYS A 105 -9.48 -13.36 14.02
N THR A 106 -8.15 -13.28 14.18
CA THR A 106 -7.49 -12.34 15.09
C THR A 106 -7.36 -10.95 14.49
N PHE A 107 -7.01 -10.86 13.20
CA PHE A 107 -6.58 -9.61 12.57
C PHE A 107 -7.58 -9.04 11.55
N TYR A 108 -8.73 -9.69 11.33
CA TYR A 108 -9.79 -9.18 10.45
C TYR A 108 -11.10 -8.90 11.21
N PRO A 109 -11.69 -7.70 11.08
CA PRO A 109 -11.25 -6.54 10.27
C PRO A 109 -9.94 -5.89 10.74
N THR A 110 -9.23 -5.24 9.82
CA THR A 110 -7.98 -4.53 10.14
C THR A 110 -8.26 -3.16 10.76
N ALA A 111 -7.27 -2.59 11.47
CA ALA A 111 -7.45 -1.29 12.14
C ALA A 111 -7.46 -0.12 11.13
N THR A 112 -6.39 0.08 10.38
CA THR A 112 -6.23 1.25 9.50
C THR A 112 -5.66 0.87 8.14
N LEU A 113 -6.30 1.32 7.06
CA LEU A 113 -5.75 1.29 5.71
C LEU A 113 -5.10 2.63 5.37
N VAL A 114 -3.80 2.62 5.05
CA VAL A 114 -3.05 3.80 4.60
C VAL A 114 -2.83 3.75 3.08
N THR A 115 -3.31 4.75 2.35
CA THR A 115 -3.13 4.80 0.89
C THR A 115 -3.29 6.21 0.30
N GLY A 116 -2.98 6.36 -0.99
CA GLY A 116 -3.17 7.59 -1.74
C GLY A 116 -4.59 7.73 -2.32
N LEU A 117 -4.99 8.97 -2.58
CA LEU A 117 -6.31 9.28 -3.16
C LEU A 117 -6.51 8.69 -4.57
N ASP A 118 -5.42 8.46 -5.30
CA ASP A 118 -5.42 8.00 -6.70
C ASP A 118 -6.01 6.59 -6.89
N ILE A 119 -5.99 5.76 -5.86
CA ILE A 119 -6.54 4.39 -5.90
C ILE A 119 -7.74 4.18 -4.97
N LEU A 120 -8.40 5.26 -4.53
CA LEU A 120 -9.59 5.19 -3.68
C LEU A 120 -10.70 4.32 -4.31
N PHE A 121 -11.07 4.57 -5.56
CA PHE A 121 -12.13 3.80 -6.23
C PHE A 121 -11.65 2.46 -6.78
N PHE A 122 -10.38 2.39 -7.21
CA PHE A 122 -9.84 1.18 -7.82
C PHE A 122 -9.48 0.11 -6.78
N TRP A 123 -9.10 0.51 -5.56
CA TRP A 123 -8.65 -0.42 -4.53
C TRP A 123 -9.53 -0.39 -3.29
N VAL A 124 -9.63 0.77 -2.61
CA VAL A 124 -10.32 0.88 -1.30
C VAL A 124 -11.79 0.48 -1.43
N ALA A 125 -12.52 1.07 -2.39
CA ALA A 125 -13.92 0.74 -2.63
C ALA A 125 -14.11 -0.75 -2.96
N ARG A 126 -13.21 -1.34 -3.75
CA ARG A 126 -13.31 -2.77 -4.12
C ARG A 126 -13.03 -3.69 -2.94
N MET A 127 -12.08 -3.34 -2.07
CA MET A 127 -11.85 -4.07 -0.83
C MET A 127 -13.09 -4.06 0.06
N ILE A 128 -13.78 -2.91 0.17
CA ILE A 128 -15.05 -2.82 0.90
C ILE A 128 -16.11 -3.73 0.29
N MET A 129 -16.30 -3.65 -1.04
CA MET A 129 -17.26 -4.50 -1.76
C MET A 129 -16.98 -5.99 -1.56
N MET A 130 -15.73 -6.42 -1.72
CA MET A 130 -15.36 -7.84 -1.59
C MET A 130 -15.38 -8.32 -0.14
N GLY A 131 -14.96 -7.48 0.82
CA GLY A 131 -15.10 -7.77 2.25
C GLY A 131 -16.56 -8.01 2.62
N LEU A 132 -17.45 -7.07 2.30
CA LEU A 132 -18.89 -7.23 2.55
C LEU A 132 -19.47 -8.46 1.86
N LYS A 133 -19.04 -8.75 0.62
CA LYS A 133 -19.53 -9.90 -0.16
C LYS A 133 -19.10 -11.25 0.43
N PHE A 134 -17.85 -11.40 0.84
CA PHE A 134 -17.28 -12.71 1.19
C PHE A 134 -17.20 -12.96 2.70
N THR A 135 -17.12 -11.91 3.52
CA THR A 135 -16.97 -12.03 4.97
C THR A 135 -18.14 -11.43 5.74
N GLY A 136 -18.99 -10.63 5.09
CA GLY A 136 -20.08 -9.88 5.72
C GLY A 136 -19.62 -8.71 6.59
N LYS A 137 -18.31 -8.39 6.60
CA LYS A 137 -17.72 -7.33 7.43
C LYS A 137 -17.05 -6.27 6.56
N VAL A 138 -17.05 -5.03 7.05
CA VAL A 138 -16.20 -3.96 6.49
C VAL A 138 -14.73 -4.33 6.79
N PRO A 139 -13.81 -4.27 5.82
CA PRO A 139 -12.46 -4.83 5.97
C PRO A 139 -11.51 -4.03 6.87
N PHE A 140 -11.78 -2.75 7.11
CA PHE A 140 -10.95 -1.87 7.93
C PHE A 140 -11.82 -0.87 8.70
N HIS A 141 -11.39 -0.46 9.90
CA HIS A 141 -12.08 0.55 10.71
C HIS A 141 -11.81 1.97 10.21
N ASP A 142 -10.54 2.30 9.96
CA ASP A 142 -10.10 3.61 9.51
C ASP A 142 -9.45 3.57 8.13
N VAL A 143 -9.60 4.66 7.37
CA VAL A 143 -8.90 4.86 6.09
C VAL A 143 -8.15 6.19 6.14
N TYR A 144 -6.83 6.12 6.20
CA TYR A 144 -5.96 7.29 6.14
C TYR A 144 -5.53 7.54 4.70
N ILE A 145 -6.10 8.59 4.09
CA ILE A 145 -5.77 9.03 2.73
C ILE A 145 -4.68 10.10 2.80
N HIS A 146 -3.46 9.70 2.45
CA HIS A 146 -2.35 10.64 2.38
C HIS A 146 -2.31 11.35 1.02
N ALA A 147 -1.72 12.55 1.00
CA ALA A 147 -1.54 13.31 -0.22
C ALA A 147 -0.47 12.72 -1.13
N LEU A 148 -0.46 13.11 -2.40
CA LEU A 148 0.54 12.65 -3.35
C LEU A 148 1.80 13.50 -3.25
N VAL A 149 2.95 12.83 -3.36
CA VAL A 149 4.24 13.53 -3.47
C VAL A 149 4.41 14.03 -4.89
N ARG A 150 4.80 15.30 -5.00
CA ARG A 150 5.06 16.03 -6.24
C ARG A 150 6.48 16.59 -6.20
N ASP A 151 7.00 16.95 -7.36
CA ASP A 151 8.24 17.71 -7.44
C ASP A 151 8.09 19.11 -6.80
N ALA A 152 9.19 19.85 -6.74
CA ALA A 152 9.23 21.19 -6.15
C ALA A 152 8.27 22.18 -6.84
N GLU A 153 8.08 22.01 -8.15
CA GLU A 153 7.18 22.82 -8.98
C GLU A 153 5.70 22.42 -8.82
N GLY A 154 5.42 21.25 -8.25
CA GLY A 154 4.07 20.71 -8.06
C GLY A 154 3.55 19.89 -9.25
N GLN A 155 4.42 19.36 -10.10
CA GLN A 155 4.07 18.39 -11.12
C GLN A 155 4.05 16.97 -10.55
N LYS A 156 3.19 16.12 -11.12
CA LYS A 156 3.18 14.69 -10.78
C LYS A 156 4.53 14.08 -11.16
N MET A 157 5.16 13.39 -10.22
CA MET A 157 6.42 12.67 -10.50
C MET A 157 6.15 11.49 -11.44
N SER A 158 6.91 11.39 -12.53
CA SER A 158 6.85 10.24 -13.44
C SER A 158 8.17 10.01 -14.14
N LYS A 159 8.49 8.73 -14.41
CA LYS A 159 9.72 8.36 -15.13
C LYS A 159 9.84 9.07 -16.48
N SER A 160 8.73 9.25 -17.18
CA SER A 160 8.66 9.95 -18.47
C SER A 160 9.03 11.43 -18.40
N ARG A 161 8.82 12.10 -17.27
CA ARG A 161 9.12 13.52 -17.08
C ARG A 161 10.52 13.77 -16.50
N GLY A 162 11.23 12.72 -16.10
CA GLY A 162 12.57 12.83 -15.51
C GLY A 162 12.60 13.49 -14.11
N ASN A 163 11.44 13.80 -13.52
CA ASN A 163 11.32 14.49 -12.23
C ASN A 163 11.13 13.53 -11.05
N VAL A 164 11.56 12.28 -11.19
CA VAL A 164 11.43 11.27 -10.12
C VAL A 164 12.55 11.46 -9.10
N ILE A 165 12.17 11.68 -7.86
CA ILE A 165 13.10 11.64 -6.74
C ILE A 165 13.22 10.19 -6.26
N ASP A 166 14.40 9.60 -6.42
CA ASP A 166 14.69 8.29 -5.84
C ASP A 166 14.90 8.42 -4.32
N PRO A 167 14.03 7.80 -3.49
CA PRO A 167 14.14 7.88 -2.04
C PRO A 167 15.46 7.31 -1.52
N LEU A 168 16.04 6.28 -2.14
CA LEU A 168 17.30 5.69 -1.69
C LEU A 168 18.48 6.64 -1.91
N THR A 169 18.44 7.40 -2.99
CA THR A 169 19.43 8.44 -3.24
C THR A 169 19.33 9.56 -2.21
N LYS A 170 18.11 10.01 -1.87
CA LYS A 170 17.92 11.04 -0.83
C LYS A 170 18.23 10.54 0.59
N MET A 171 17.92 9.28 0.90
CA MET A 171 18.31 8.65 2.16
C MET A 171 19.83 8.59 2.33
N ARG A 172 20.58 8.28 1.27
CA ARG A 172 22.05 8.31 1.31
C ARG A 172 22.62 9.72 1.48
N GLN A 173 21.99 10.71 0.87
CA GLN A 173 22.45 12.10 0.88
C GLN A 173 22.15 12.84 2.20
N TYR A 174 20.96 12.62 2.78
CA TYR A 174 20.46 13.39 3.92
C TYR A 174 20.15 12.56 5.16
N GLY A 175 20.12 11.22 5.04
CA GLY A 175 19.71 10.31 6.10
C GLY A 175 18.24 9.90 6.00
N THR A 176 17.96 8.67 6.44
CA THR A 176 16.61 8.09 6.44
C THR A 176 15.65 8.88 7.32
N ASP A 177 16.11 9.30 8.51
CA ASP A 177 15.27 10.03 9.45
C ASP A 177 14.91 11.43 8.94
N ALA A 178 15.84 12.10 8.26
CA ALA A 178 15.59 13.40 7.63
C ALA A 178 14.46 13.29 6.59
N LEU A 179 14.52 12.28 5.71
CA LEU A 179 13.47 12.06 4.70
C LEU A 179 12.12 11.71 5.35
N ARG A 180 12.11 10.78 6.31
CA ARG A 180 10.87 10.38 7.02
C ARG A 180 10.23 11.54 7.75
N PHE A 181 11.02 12.32 8.48
CA PHE A 181 10.52 13.48 9.23
C PHE A 181 10.01 14.56 8.28
N THR A 182 10.69 14.79 7.15
CA THR A 182 10.19 15.70 6.10
C THR A 182 8.81 15.29 5.63
N LEU A 183 8.62 14.02 5.23
CA LEU A 183 7.34 13.52 4.74
C LEU A 183 6.25 13.57 5.82
N ALA A 184 6.57 13.18 7.06
CA ALA A 184 5.62 13.23 8.18
C ALA A 184 5.18 14.67 8.49
N SER A 185 6.12 15.63 8.52
CA SER A 185 5.83 17.05 8.76
C SER A 185 4.95 17.68 7.67
N MET A 186 4.95 17.08 6.48
CA MET A 186 4.19 17.56 5.32
C MET A 186 2.92 16.74 5.06
N ALA A 187 2.63 15.73 5.88
CA ALA A 187 1.48 14.84 5.74
C ALA A 187 0.16 15.50 6.20
N SER A 188 -0.02 16.78 5.89
CA SER A 188 -1.23 17.53 6.19
C SER A 188 -2.36 17.12 5.23
N PRO A 189 -3.55 16.75 5.72
CA PRO A 189 -4.64 16.31 4.87
C PRO A 189 -5.04 17.32 3.79
N GLY A 190 -5.37 16.83 2.59
CA GLY A 190 -5.97 17.64 1.52
C GLY A 190 -5.02 18.49 0.67
N ARG A 191 -3.70 18.44 0.90
CA ARG A 191 -2.71 19.17 0.08
C ARG A 191 -1.58 18.27 -0.37
N ASP A 192 -1.28 18.28 -1.66
CA ASP A 192 -0.15 17.56 -2.22
C ASP A 192 1.19 18.05 -1.64
N ILE A 193 2.12 17.11 -1.45
CA ILE A 193 3.44 17.35 -0.86
C ILE A 193 4.36 17.80 -1.99
N LYS A 194 4.69 19.09 -2.04
CA LYS A 194 5.75 19.61 -2.93
C LYS A 194 7.12 19.36 -2.29
N LEU A 195 7.76 18.26 -2.66
CA LEU A 195 9.01 17.84 -2.03
C LEU A 195 10.18 18.62 -2.63
N ALA A 196 10.61 19.65 -1.90
CA ALA A 196 11.82 20.42 -2.20
C ALA A 196 13.00 19.86 -1.40
N GLU A 197 14.17 19.76 -2.03
CA GLU A 197 15.36 19.17 -1.39
C GLU A 197 15.83 19.98 -0.18
N GLU A 198 15.65 21.30 -0.23
CA GLU A 198 15.98 22.23 0.85
C GLU A 198 15.20 21.93 2.13
N ARG A 199 13.98 21.36 2.01
CA ARG A 199 13.21 20.90 3.18
C ARG A 199 13.83 19.68 3.82
N ILE A 200 14.30 18.73 2.99
CA ILE A 200 14.99 17.53 3.48
C ILE A 200 16.29 17.93 4.18
N GLU A 201 17.02 18.89 3.62
CA GLU A 201 18.21 19.46 4.25
C GLU A 201 17.88 20.13 5.59
N GLY A 202 16.81 20.92 5.67
CA GLY A 202 16.35 21.52 6.92
C GLY A 202 16.12 20.48 8.01
N TYR A 203 15.48 19.36 7.69
CA TYR A 203 15.25 18.29 8.66
C TYR A 203 16.46 17.38 8.91
N ARG A 204 17.43 17.29 7.99
CA ARG A 204 18.76 16.74 8.32
C ARG A 204 19.39 17.56 9.44
N ASN A 205 19.33 18.89 9.35
CA ASN A 205 19.90 19.77 10.38
C ASN A 205 19.19 19.60 11.73
N PHE A 206 17.88 19.34 11.72
CA PHE A 206 17.13 18.95 12.92
C PHE A 206 17.64 17.65 13.54
N VAL A 207 17.79 16.59 12.74
CA VAL A 207 18.35 15.31 13.23
C VAL A 207 19.77 15.52 13.80
N THR A 208 20.60 16.35 13.16
CA THR A 208 21.92 16.72 13.69
C THR A 208 21.82 17.47 15.02
N LYS A 209 20.82 18.35 15.21
CA LYS A 209 20.57 19.04 16.49
C LYS A 209 20.23 18.04 17.60
N LEU A 210 19.39 17.03 17.33
CA LEU A 210 19.11 15.93 18.26
C LEU A 210 20.40 15.17 18.64
N TRP A 211 21.21 14.82 17.64
CA TRP A 211 22.49 14.14 17.87
C TRP A 211 23.41 14.97 18.77
N ASN A 212 23.53 16.27 18.50
CA ASN A 212 24.36 17.16 19.30
C ASN A 212 23.86 17.28 20.74
N ALA A 213 22.53 17.35 20.95
CA ALA A 213 21.94 17.36 22.29
C ALA A 213 22.23 16.06 23.05
N ALA A 214 22.06 14.90 22.41
CA ALA A 214 22.37 13.60 23.01
C ALA A 214 23.87 13.46 23.33
N ARG A 215 24.74 13.85 22.39
CA ARG A 215 26.19 13.84 22.58
C ARG A 215 26.61 14.75 23.72
N PHE A 216 26.03 15.94 23.84
CA PHE A 216 26.29 16.86 24.95
C PHE A 216 25.98 16.17 26.28
N ILE A 217 24.79 15.59 26.44
CA ILE A 217 24.42 14.85 27.66
C ILE A 217 25.44 13.73 27.93
N HIS A 218 25.83 12.96 26.92
CA HIS A 218 26.78 11.85 27.08
C HIS A 218 28.17 12.29 27.56
N LEU A 219 28.65 13.48 27.16
CA LEU A 219 29.94 14.02 27.61
C LEU A 219 29.97 14.32 29.11
N TYR A 220 28.81 14.63 29.70
CA TYR A 220 28.69 14.99 31.12
C TYR A 220 27.97 13.91 31.95
N ALA A 221 27.62 12.78 31.33
CA ALA A 221 26.85 11.70 31.91
C ALA A 221 27.74 10.74 32.70
N GLU A 222 28.31 11.18 33.82
CA GLU A 222 29.04 10.30 34.74
C GLU A 222 28.31 10.15 36.08
N GLY A 223 28.42 8.97 36.68
CA GLY A 223 27.89 8.67 38.02
C GLY A 223 26.39 8.34 38.08
N PRO A 224 25.89 8.01 39.28
CA PRO A 224 24.49 7.63 39.49
C PRO A 224 23.56 8.83 39.31
N ARG A 225 22.51 8.65 38.49
CA ARG A 225 21.50 9.68 38.24
C ARG A 225 20.36 9.53 39.25
N VAL A 226 20.36 10.38 40.27
CA VAL A 226 19.23 10.48 41.21
C VAL A 226 18.39 11.66 40.80
N LEU A 227 17.18 11.39 40.30
CA LEU A 227 16.17 12.43 40.07
C LEU A 227 15.67 12.93 41.43
N PRO A 228 15.85 14.21 41.78
CA PRO A 228 15.31 14.74 43.03
C PRO A 228 13.78 14.61 43.06
N SER A 229 13.21 14.56 44.26
CA SER A 229 11.76 14.71 44.44
C SER A 229 11.28 16.02 43.80
N ALA A 230 10.03 16.07 43.36
CA ALA A 230 9.51 17.21 42.60
C ALA A 230 9.69 18.56 43.33
N GLU A 231 9.61 18.55 44.67
CA GLU A 231 9.77 19.70 45.56
C GLU A 231 11.21 20.26 45.58
N LEU A 232 12.21 19.38 45.42
CA LEU A 232 13.63 19.73 45.47
C LEU A 232 14.22 20.09 44.10
N ARG A 233 13.43 20.00 43.03
CA ARG A 233 13.91 20.30 41.67
C ARG A 233 14.09 21.82 41.49
N PRO A 234 15.21 22.27 40.91
CA PRO A 234 15.37 23.63 40.43
C PRO A 234 14.24 24.07 39.49
N PHE A 235 14.06 25.38 39.33
CA PHE A 235 13.07 25.92 38.40
C PHE A 235 13.22 25.40 36.95
N PRO A 236 14.43 25.39 36.34
CA PRO A 236 14.61 24.91 34.96
C PRO A 236 14.14 23.46 34.77
N ASP A 237 14.49 22.57 35.71
CA ASP A 237 14.08 21.15 35.67
C ASP A 237 12.56 20.97 35.76
N ARG A 238 11.90 21.73 36.64
CA ARG A 238 10.43 21.69 36.75
C ARG A 238 9.77 22.23 35.49
N TRP A 239 10.32 23.31 34.93
CA TRP A 239 9.83 23.94 33.71
C TRP A 239 9.94 22.98 32.52
N ILE A 240 11.11 22.42 32.23
CA ILE A 240 11.29 21.55 31.07
C ILE A 240 10.46 20.26 31.18
N LEU A 241 10.30 19.70 32.38
CA LEU A 241 9.44 18.53 32.59
C LEU A 241 7.95 18.87 32.42
N SER A 242 7.52 20.06 32.82
CA SER A 242 6.17 20.54 32.53
C SER A 242 5.95 20.71 31.02
N ARG A 243 6.93 21.27 30.31
CA ARG A 243 6.91 21.40 28.85
C ARG A 243 6.86 20.04 28.16
N LEU A 244 7.71 19.10 28.57
CA LEU A 244 7.73 17.73 28.06
C LEU A 244 6.36 17.04 28.23
N ASN A 245 5.73 17.16 29.41
CA ASN A 245 4.40 16.58 29.63
C ASN A 245 3.32 17.23 28.74
N HIS A 246 3.44 18.53 28.44
CA HIS A 246 2.57 19.18 27.47
C HIS A 246 2.80 18.62 26.06
N THR A 247 4.05 18.54 25.60
CA THR A 247 4.41 17.96 24.29
C THR A 247 3.96 16.51 24.16
N ILE A 248 4.10 15.68 25.20
CA ILE A 248 3.60 14.30 25.21
C ILE A 248 2.11 14.28 24.90
N ARG A 249 1.30 15.09 25.60
CA ARG A 249 -0.15 15.15 25.36
C ARG A 249 -0.50 15.61 23.96
N GLU A 250 0.19 16.63 23.45
CA GLU A 250 -0.04 17.15 22.09
C GLU A 250 0.31 16.10 21.03
N VAL A 251 1.45 15.43 21.15
CA VAL A 251 1.90 14.40 20.22
C VAL A 251 1.01 13.16 20.29
N THR A 252 0.62 12.72 21.49
CA THR A 252 -0.32 11.59 21.66
C THR A 252 -1.64 11.90 20.98
N LYS A 253 -2.24 13.07 21.23
CA LYS A 253 -3.48 13.48 20.57
C LYS A 253 -3.32 13.53 19.05
N ALA A 254 -2.20 14.09 18.57
CA ALA A 254 -1.92 14.16 17.15
C ALA A 254 -1.81 12.77 16.50
N PHE A 255 -1.24 11.77 17.19
CA PHE A 255 -1.23 10.40 16.68
C PHE A 255 -2.61 9.73 16.71
N GLU A 256 -3.42 9.94 17.75
CA GLU A 256 -4.81 9.46 17.83
C GLU A 256 -5.68 10.04 16.69
N ASP A 257 -5.45 11.31 16.34
CA ASP A 257 -6.18 12.01 15.28
C ASP A 257 -5.53 11.85 13.87
N TYR A 258 -4.53 10.98 13.71
CA TYR A 258 -3.75 10.79 12.46
C TYR A 258 -3.10 12.08 11.89
N ARG A 259 -2.81 13.05 12.77
CA ARG A 259 -2.17 14.35 12.47
C ARG A 259 -0.65 14.29 12.64
N PHE A 260 0.01 13.46 11.81
CA PHE A 260 1.47 13.33 11.82
C PHE A 260 2.22 14.65 11.57
N ASP A 261 1.61 15.57 10.83
CA ASP A 261 2.13 16.92 10.60
C ASP A 261 2.20 17.73 11.90
N GLN A 262 1.15 17.65 12.74
CA GLN A 262 1.10 18.30 14.04
C GLN A 262 2.06 17.64 15.04
N ALA A 263 2.14 16.32 15.04
CA ALA A 263 3.09 15.59 15.88
C ALA A 263 4.54 16.00 15.58
N ALA A 264 4.90 16.06 14.29
CA ALA A 264 6.22 16.52 13.87
C ALA A 264 6.51 17.97 14.28
N ALA A 265 5.52 18.88 14.12
CA ALA A 265 5.66 20.27 14.52
C ALA A 265 5.87 20.43 16.04
N ALA A 266 5.09 19.73 16.86
CA ALA A 266 5.22 19.76 18.32
C ALA A 266 6.58 19.22 18.79
N LEU A 267 7.05 18.12 18.19
CA LEU A 267 8.38 17.57 18.47
C LEU A 267 9.50 18.53 18.08
N TYR A 268 9.41 19.15 16.90
CA TYR A 268 10.40 20.12 16.44
C TYR A 268 10.45 21.33 17.39
N GLN A 269 9.28 21.88 17.74
CA GLN A 269 9.16 23.02 18.65
C GLN A 269 9.78 22.72 20.02
N PHE A 270 9.42 21.59 20.64
CA PHE A 270 9.95 21.22 21.94
C PHE A 270 11.46 21.01 21.91
N ILE A 271 11.96 20.18 20.97
CA ILE A 271 13.37 19.82 20.96
C ILE A 271 14.24 21.02 20.60
N TRP A 272 13.87 21.78 19.57
CA TRP A 272 14.68 22.89 19.12
C TRP A 272 14.57 24.07 20.07
N HIS A 273 13.34 24.56 20.28
CA HIS A 273 13.09 25.87 20.87
C HIS A 273 12.82 25.85 22.37
N GLU A 274 12.70 24.69 23.01
CA GLU A 274 12.52 24.61 24.47
C GLU A 274 13.67 23.85 25.11
N TYR A 275 14.00 22.68 24.59
CA TYR A 275 15.08 21.86 25.12
C TYR A 275 16.46 22.42 24.74
N CYS A 276 16.77 22.59 23.46
CA CYS A 276 18.14 22.94 23.08
C CYS A 276 18.47 24.43 23.15
N ASP A 277 17.50 25.31 22.91
CA ASP A 277 17.74 26.76 22.87
C ASP A 277 17.69 27.41 24.28
N TRP A 278 17.02 26.77 25.26
CA TRP A 278 16.80 27.35 26.59
C TRP A 278 17.22 26.49 27.79
N PHE A 279 16.98 25.18 27.78
CA PHE A 279 17.27 24.29 28.92
C PHE A 279 18.74 23.83 28.93
#